data_AF-A0A542QTZ0-F1
#
_entry.id   AF-A0A542QTZ0-F1
#
_cell.length_a   1.000
_cell.length_b   1.000
_cell.length_c   1.000
_cell.angle_alpha   90.00
_cell.angle_beta   90.00
_cell.angle_gamma   90.00
#
_symmetry.space_group_name_H-M   'P 1'
#
loop_
_entity.id
_entity.type
_entity.pdbx_description
1 polymer ?
#
loop_
_entity_poly.entity_id
_entity_poly.type
_entity_poly.pdbx_seq_one_letter_code
_entity_poly.pdbx_strand_id
1 'polypeptide(L)'
;MINSINNSFESLDGFKIQQETLSICHEIAGRLSDVGKISTFFTSTYKVPSKLTSLSTGYPGIVLLFAELDRQEPNRGWDHVVFDYISALKSQIDIHGVGNISLYSGLAGINYSIFNASHERKRYQKLLSVLDTILVNQILKFMNELKKRKNTFEAAYDVISGLSGIGRYLLTDNKNVEFIKTLRILLTYLVDLTQQIKVKEYIVPGWYIDNESLHSEKERKLYPNGYFNCGLSHGIPGPLSLLSIALKWGIEVEGQREAIRTIANWLIEKKREDEYGIYWPFKISFKEEVHGITEYSKTTKDAWCYGAPGVCRSLFLAGEALENQDFCKTGINGFESIFKRPFEELNIPSPTVCHGISGLLQVTVRMAESTGLRNFQEYKVKLINHLIQSYNYSFPFLFQDLEPTIEGYKGVNKPGYLEGASGIALSLLTLNSLVNPIWDQTLLIT
;
A
#
# COMPACT_ATOMS: atom_id res chain seq x y z
N MET A 1 -10.90 -20.79 10.55
CA MET A 1 -10.38 -21.92 9.75
C MET A 1 -9.28 -21.36 8.86
N ILE A 2 -8.04 -21.80 9.04
CA ILE A 2 -6.89 -21.32 8.27
C ILE A 2 -6.96 -22.03 6.91
N ASN A 3 -7.48 -21.37 5.89
CA ASN A 3 -7.23 -21.80 4.52
C ASN A 3 -5.75 -21.50 4.25
N SER A 4 -4.94 -22.55 4.14
CA SER A 4 -3.51 -22.40 3.83
C SER A 4 -3.33 -21.76 2.46
N ILE A 5 -2.31 -20.90 2.35
CA ILE A 5 -1.92 -20.19 1.13
C ILE A 5 -1.52 -21.17 0.00
N ASN A 6 -1.26 -22.44 0.35
CA ASN A 6 -0.52 -23.41 -0.45
C ASN A 6 -1.33 -24.41 -1.27
N ASN A 7 -2.67 -24.42 -1.20
CA ASN A 7 -3.47 -25.40 -1.97
C ASN A 7 -3.30 -25.25 -3.51
N SER A 8 -2.61 -24.20 -3.99
CA SER A 8 -2.34 -23.94 -5.41
C SER A 8 -1.04 -24.54 -5.95
N PHE A 9 -0.18 -25.15 -5.12
CA PHE A 9 1.17 -25.59 -5.55
C PHE A 9 1.48 -27.06 -5.28
N GLU A 10 0.47 -27.91 -5.08
CA GLU A 10 0.68 -29.36 -4.84
C GLU A 10 1.15 -30.14 -6.08
N SER A 11 1.26 -29.50 -7.25
CA SER A 11 1.83 -30.11 -8.46
C SER A 11 3.36 -30.00 -8.51
N LEU A 12 4.01 -30.87 -9.29
CA LEU A 12 5.46 -30.84 -9.51
C LEU A 12 5.94 -29.45 -10.02
N ASP A 13 5.17 -28.84 -10.92
CA ASP A 13 5.43 -27.50 -11.44
C ASP A 13 5.29 -26.44 -10.35
N GLY A 14 4.33 -26.62 -9.43
CA GLY A 14 4.15 -25.72 -8.30
C GLY A 14 5.32 -25.75 -7.32
N PHE A 15 5.85 -26.93 -7.02
CA PHE A 15 7.06 -27.08 -6.20
C PHE A 15 8.28 -26.41 -6.87
N LYS A 16 8.42 -26.55 -8.20
CA LYS A 16 9.50 -25.90 -8.94
C LYS A 16 9.43 -24.38 -8.86
N ILE A 17 8.24 -23.81 -9.02
CA ILE A 17 8.01 -22.35 -8.88
C ILE A 17 8.36 -21.88 -7.45
N GLN A 18 7.96 -22.63 -6.42
CA GLN A 18 8.30 -22.30 -5.04
C GLN A 18 9.82 -22.27 -4.80
N GLN A 19 10.55 -23.29 -5.27
CA GLN A 19 12.01 -23.33 -5.16
C GLN A 19 12.70 -22.19 -5.91
N GLU A 20 12.24 -21.89 -7.14
CA GLU A 20 12.81 -20.82 -7.96
C GLU A 20 12.57 -19.44 -7.32
N THR A 21 11.34 -19.17 -6.86
CA THR A 21 11.02 -17.91 -6.17
C THR A 21 11.80 -17.76 -4.86
N LEU A 22 11.92 -18.81 -4.06
CA LEU A 22 12.72 -18.78 -2.83
C LEU A 22 14.20 -18.50 -3.13
N SER A 23 14.76 -19.14 -4.16
CA SER A 23 16.14 -18.89 -4.61
C SER A 23 16.35 -17.42 -5.02
N ILE A 24 15.40 -16.82 -5.74
CA ILE A 24 15.45 -15.40 -6.11
C ILE A 24 15.40 -14.53 -4.84
N CYS A 25 14.53 -14.84 -3.89
CA CYS A 25 14.44 -14.10 -2.62
C CYS A 25 15.75 -14.16 -1.81
N HIS A 26 16.38 -15.34 -1.71
CA HIS A 26 17.67 -15.49 -1.03
C HIS A 26 18.80 -14.74 -1.74
N GLU A 27 18.82 -14.72 -3.07
CA GLU A 27 19.81 -13.93 -3.83
C GLU A 27 19.61 -12.42 -3.61
N ILE A 28 18.35 -11.93 -3.62
CA ILE A 28 18.07 -10.53 -3.25
C ILE A 28 18.55 -10.26 -1.83
N ALA A 29 18.21 -11.13 -0.88
CA ALA A 29 18.62 -10.99 0.52
C ALA A 29 20.15 -10.95 0.67
N GLY A 30 20.89 -11.80 -0.04
CA GLY A 30 22.35 -11.78 -0.04
C GLY A 30 22.95 -10.47 -0.59
N ARG A 31 22.32 -9.85 -1.60
CA ARG A 31 22.74 -8.54 -2.14
C ARG A 31 22.37 -7.37 -1.24
N LEU A 32 21.32 -7.53 -0.44
CA LEU A 32 20.83 -6.54 0.50
C LEU A 32 21.32 -6.75 1.94
N SER A 33 22.13 -7.77 2.25
CA SER A 33 22.49 -8.05 3.66
C SER A 33 23.55 -7.12 4.23
N ASP A 34 24.32 -6.44 3.37
CA ASP A 34 25.39 -5.53 3.77
C ASP A 34 24.88 -4.07 3.81
N VAL A 35 24.56 -3.61 5.01
CA VAL A 35 24.07 -2.24 5.24
C VAL A 35 25.05 -1.15 4.77
N GLY A 36 26.36 -1.41 4.82
CA GLY A 36 27.40 -0.47 4.39
C GLY A 36 27.43 -0.30 2.86
N LYS A 37 27.30 -1.41 2.12
CA LYS A 37 27.15 -1.37 0.66
C LYS A 37 25.88 -0.66 0.24
N ILE A 38 24.76 -0.94 0.91
CA ILE A 38 23.49 -0.26 0.61
C ILE A 38 23.59 1.23 0.93
N SER A 39 24.15 1.62 2.08
CA SER A 39 24.39 3.03 2.40
C SER A 39 25.23 3.76 1.33
N THR A 40 26.26 3.10 0.82
CA THR A 40 27.11 3.61 -0.27
C THR A 40 26.32 3.76 -1.58
N PHE A 41 25.48 2.78 -1.92
CA PHE A 41 24.59 2.84 -3.08
C PHE A 41 23.63 4.03 -2.99
N PHE A 42 23.03 4.28 -1.81
CA PHE A 42 22.13 5.41 -1.61
C PHE A 42 22.85 6.76 -1.74
N THR A 43 24.03 6.88 -1.14
CA THR A 43 24.83 8.11 -1.18
C THR A 43 25.23 8.46 -2.62
N SER A 44 25.67 7.48 -3.40
CA SER A 44 26.06 7.67 -4.80
C SER A 44 24.88 7.95 -5.73
N THR A 45 23.74 7.29 -5.51
CA THR A 45 22.58 7.37 -6.41
C THR A 45 21.67 8.57 -6.10
N TYR A 46 21.33 8.79 -4.83
CA TYR A 46 20.26 9.72 -4.46
C TYR A 46 20.73 11.02 -3.84
N LYS A 47 21.97 11.10 -3.32
CA LYS A 47 22.56 12.30 -2.69
C LYS A 47 21.70 12.95 -1.58
N VAL A 48 20.68 12.25 -1.07
CA VAL A 48 19.71 12.76 -0.09
C VAL A 48 19.57 11.76 1.05
N PRO A 49 20.16 12.04 2.24
CA PRO A 49 20.15 11.15 3.39
C PRO A 49 18.74 10.80 3.90
N SER A 50 17.77 11.71 3.77
CA SER A 50 16.40 11.49 4.27
C SER A 50 15.64 10.34 3.58
N LYS A 51 16.10 9.87 2.41
CA LYS A 51 15.52 8.68 1.76
C LYS A 51 15.85 7.39 2.51
N LEU A 52 16.93 7.35 3.29
CA LEU A 52 17.34 6.17 4.05
C LEU A 52 16.35 5.80 5.17
N THR A 53 15.58 6.76 5.68
CA THR A 53 14.62 6.54 6.77
C THR A 53 13.18 6.31 6.27
N SER A 54 12.95 6.32 4.96
CA SER A 54 11.64 6.10 4.34
C SER A 54 11.32 4.60 4.26
N LEU A 55 10.08 4.22 4.58
CA LEU A 55 9.58 2.86 4.33
C LEU A 55 9.53 2.53 2.84
N SER A 56 9.15 3.49 2.00
CA SER A 56 9.05 3.29 0.56
C SER A 56 10.38 2.86 -0.06
N THR A 57 11.47 3.56 0.27
CA THR A 57 12.76 3.40 -0.44
C THR A 57 13.91 2.95 0.44
N GLY A 58 13.93 3.29 1.73
CA GLY A 58 15.10 3.16 2.60
C GLY A 58 15.15 1.89 3.46
N TYR A 59 15.91 1.99 4.55
CA TYR A 59 16.16 0.89 5.49
C TYR A 59 14.89 0.24 6.04
N PRO A 60 13.83 0.97 6.45
CA PRO A 60 12.63 0.32 6.98
C PRO A 60 12.00 -0.67 5.99
N GLY A 61 12.03 -0.39 4.68
CA GLY A 61 11.53 -1.30 3.65
C GLY A 61 12.38 -2.56 3.46
N ILE A 62 13.67 -2.48 3.73
CA ILE A 62 14.60 -3.62 3.72
C ILE A 62 14.45 -4.44 5.02
N VAL A 63 14.24 -3.77 6.16
CA VAL A 63 13.91 -4.42 7.44
C VAL A 63 12.67 -5.29 7.31
N LEU A 64 11.64 -4.86 6.57
CA LEU A 64 10.46 -5.71 6.32
C LEU A 64 10.83 -7.05 5.66
N LEU A 65 11.72 -7.04 4.66
CA LEU A 65 12.17 -8.27 4.00
C LEU A 65 12.88 -9.19 4.99
N PHE A 66 13.87 -8.68 5.72
CA PHE A 66 14.64 -9.53 6.63
C PHE A 66 13.83 -9.97 7.86
N ALA A 67 12.86 -9.18 8.32
CA ALA A 67 11.93 -9.59 9.37
C ALA A 67 11.02 -10.73 8.89
N GLU A 68 10.53 -10.67 7.64
CA GLU A 68 9.74 -11.75 7.05
C GLU A 68 10.57 -13.02 6.84
N LEU A 69 11.81 -12.90 6.38
CA LEU A 69 12.76 -14.03 6.28
C LEU A 69 13.07 -14.65 7.64
N ASP A 70 13.35 -13.85 8.68
CA ASP A 70 13.58 -14.34 10.04
C ASP A 70 12.36 -15.10 10.59
N ARG A 71 11.15 -14.65 10.23
CA ARG A 71 9.89 -15.29 10.63
C ARG A 71 9.67 -16.64 9.92
N GLN A 72 10.00 -16.72 8.64
CA GLN A 72 9.80 -17.94 7.83
C GLN A 72 10.94 -18.95 7.99
N GLU A 73 12.17 -18.47 8.20
CA GLU A 73 13.38 -19.28 8.33
C GLU A 73 14.17 -18.90 9.61
N PRO A 74 13.64 -19.19 10.80
CA PRO A 74 14.30 -18.82 12.05
C PRO A 74 15.68 -19.50 12.17
N ASN A 75 16.61 -18.81 12.84
CA ASN A 75 18.00 -19.25 13.09
C ASN A 75 18.94 -19.27 11.87
N ARG A 76 18.56 -18.64 10.75
CA ARG A 76 19.46 -18.41 9.60
C ARG A 76 20.37 -17.18 9.76
N GLY A 77 20.23 -16.43 10.84
CA GLY A 77 20.97 -15.19 11.09
C GLY A 77 20.37 -13.94 10.45
N TRP A 78 19.14 -14.02 9.92
CA TRP A 78 18.42 -12.87 9.37
C TRP A 78 18.14 -11.79 10.42
N ASP A 79 17.97 -12.17 11.69
CA ASP A 79 17.84 -11.25 12.82
C ASP A 79 19.08 -10.38 13.07
N HIS A 80 20.28 -10.88 12.77
CA HIS A 80 21.50 -10.07 12.82
C HIS A 80 21.48 -8.98 11.75
N VAL A 81 21.06 -9.30 10.53
CA VAL A 81 20.91 -8.31 9.44
C VAL A 81 19.85 -7.26 9.80
N VAL A 82 18.73 -7.69 10.37
CA VAL A 82 17.70 -6.78 10.92
C VAL A 82 18.30 -5.83 11.95
N PHE A 83 19.11 -6.35 12.88
CA PHE A 83 19.76 -5.55 13.91
C PHE A 83 20.71 -4.49 13.31
N ASP A 84 21.49 -4.83 12.30
CA ASP A 84 22.41 -3.90 11.63
C ASP A 84 21.65 -2.76 10.94
N TYR A 85 20.57 -3.09 10.23
CA TYR A 85 19.71 -2.09 9.61
C TYR A 85 19.00 -1.19 10.62
N ILE A 86 18.47 -1.74 11.71
CA ILE A 86 17.82 -0.95 12.77
C ILE A 86 18.85 -0.04 13.47
N SER A 87 20.08 -0.52 13.67
CA SER A 87 21.16 0.28 14.24
C SER A 87 21.54 1.44 13.32
N ALA A 88 21.72 1.19 12.03
CA ALA A 88 21.98 2.23 11.04
C ALA A 88 20.83 3.24 10.93
N LEU A 89 19.58 2.75 10.95
CA LEU A 89 18.38 3.59 10.96
C LEU A 89 18.34 4.49 12.19
N LYS A 90 18.64 3.95 13.37
CA LYS A 90 18.72 4.75 14.60
C LYS A 90 19.77 5.84 14.48
N SER A 91 20.96 5.55 13.95
CA SER A 91 21.99 6.58 13.72
C SER A 91 21.51 7.69 12.78
N GLN A 92 20.77 7.36 11.71
CA GLN A 92 20.18 8.37 10.83
C GLN A 92 19.16 9.25 11.56
N ILE A 93 18.32 8.65 12.41
CA ILE A 93 17.33 9.37 13.23
C ILE A 93 18.03 10.29 14.24
N ASP A 94 19.09 9.83 14.90
CA ASP A 94 19.84 10.63 15.87
C ASP A 94 20.51 11.86 15.23
N ILE A 95 21.00 11.72 13.98
CA ILE A 95 21.72 12.80 13.27
C ILE A 95 20.75 13.79 12.61
N HIS A 96 19.71 13.30 11.94
CA HIS A 96 18.86 14.12 11.07
C HIS A 96 17.45 14.39 11.64
N GLY A 97 17.04 13.64 12.67
CA GLY A 97 15.66 13.63 13.15
C GLY A 97 14.68 13.00 12.15
N VAL A 98 13.41 12.99 12.53
CA VAL A 98 12.29 12.55 11.67
C VAL A 98 11.20 13.61 11.75
N GLY A 99 11.03 14.39 10.68
CA GLY A 99 10.05 15.48 10.62
C GLY A 99 8.68 15.07 10.04
N ASN A 100 8.57 13.89 9.45
CA ASN A 100 7.36 13.39 8.78
C ASN A 100 6.78 12.23 9.59
N ILE A 101 5.45 12.18 9.78
CA ILE A 101 4.77 11.10 10.53
C ILE A 101 4.20 9.98 9.66
N SER A 102 4.20 10.16 8.34
CA SER A 102 3.56 9.27 7.39
C SER A 102 4.06 7.82 7.43
N LEU A 103 3.24 6.92 6.89
CA LEU A 103 3.60 5.52 6.76
C LEU A 103 4.75 5.29 5.78
N TYR A 104 4.77 5.97 4.62
CA TYR A 104 5.76 5.64 3.59
C TYR A 104 7.04 6.48 3.62
N SER A 105 7.02 7.62 4.31
CA SER A 105 8.15 8.56 4.35
C SER A 105 8.51 9.04 5.75
N GLY A 106 7.87 8.49 6.79
CA GLY A 106 7.93 9.06 8.13
C GLY A 106 7.95 8.04 9.26
N LEU A 107 7.67 8.56 10.45
CA LEU A 107 7.77 7.85 11.71
C LEU A 107 6.86 6.63 11.79
N ALA A 108 5.63 6.68 11.26
CA ALA A 108 4.76 5.50 11.26
C ALA A 108 5.39 4.32 10.49
N GLY A 109 6.08 4.57 9.36
CA GLY A 109 6.78 3.53 8.61
C GLY A 109 7.98 2.93 9.33
N ILE A 110 8.76 3.80 10.00
CA ILE A 110 9.88 3.39 10.86
C ILE A 110 9.37 2.49 11.98
N ASN A 111 8.31 2.89 12.67
CA ASN A 111 7.74 2.10 13.75
C ASN A 111 7.17 0.77 13.22
N TYR A 112 6.51 0.80 12.05
CA TYR A 112 5.95 -0.39 11.42
C TYR A 112 7.02 -1.44 11.11
N SER A 113 8.16 -1.03 10.55
CA SER A 113 9.23 -1.98 10.22
C SER A 113 9.88 -2.59 11.47
N ILE A 114 10.13 -1.78 12.50
CA ILE A 114 10.66 -2.26 13.78
C ILE A 114 9.66 -3.18 14.46
N PHE A 115 8.36 -2.87 14.39
CA PHE A 115 7.30 -3.74 14.90
C PHE A 115 7.30 -5.11 14.20
N ASN A 116 7.46 -5.16 12.87
CA ASN A 116 7.55 -6.43 12.14
C ASN A 116 8.78 -7.26 12.57
N ALA A 117 9.90 -6.59 12.83
CA ALA A 117 11.11 -7.20 13.38
C ALA A 117 11.03 -7.58 14.87
N SER A 118 9.98 -7.14 15.58
CA SER A 118 9.94 -7.18 17.05
C SER A 118 9.51 -8.51 17.65
N HIS A 119 9.02 -9.47 16.84
CA HIS A 119 8.41 -10.71 17.33
C HIS A 119 7.33 -10.44 18.39
N GLU A 120 6.24 -9.76 18.00
CA GLU A 120 5.15 -9.38 18.92
C GLU A 120 5.64 -8.52 20.09
N ARG A 121 6.50 -7.52 19.81
CA ARG A 121 7.13 -6.66 20.82
C ARG A 121 7.99 -7.42 21.85
N LYS A 122 8.48 -8.61 21.55
CA LYS A 122 9.48 -9.34 22.37
C LYS A 122 10.91 -8.84 22.15
N ARG A 123 11.16 -8.05 21.10
CA ARG A 123 12.40 -7.32 20.83
C ARG A 123 12.12 -5.82 20.67
N TYR A 124 13.15 -5.00 20.85
CA TYR A 124 13.11 -3.53 20.64
C TYR A 124 12.09 -2.75 21.48
N GLN A 125 11.65 -3.28 22.63
CA GLN A 125 10.57 -2.71 23.45
C GLN A 125 10.79 -1.24 23.78
N LYS A 126 12.00 -0.91 24.26
CA LYS A 126 12.35 0.46 24.65
C LYS A 126 12.31 1.41 23.45
N LEU A 127 12.83 0.98 22.30
CA LEU A 127 12.84 1.79 21.08
C LEU A 127 11.42 2.03 20.59
N LEU A 128 10.61 0.97 20.46
CA LEU A 128 9.21 1.07 20.04
C LEU A 128 8.40 1.96 20.99
N SER A 129 8.53 1.79 22.30
CA SER A 129 7.79 2.60 23.28
C SER A 129 8.08 4.11 23.13
N VAL A 130 9.34 4.49 22.90
CA VAL A 130 9.73 5.89 22.67
C VAL A 130 9.15 6.41 21.36
N LEU A 131 9.34 5.67 20.27
CA LEU A 131 8.89 6.09 18.94
C LEU A 131 7.35 6.15 18.85
N ASP A 132 6.65 5.22 19.51
CA ASP A 132 5.19 5.19 19.58
C ASP A 132 4.64 6.41 20.32
N THR A 133 5.28 6.80 21.42
CA THR A 133 4.92 8.00 22.18
C THR A 133 5.14 9.26 21.34
N ILE A 134 6.25 9.35 20.59
CA ILE A 134 6.53 10.48 19.70
C ILE A 134 5.47 10.55 18.59
N LEU A 135 5.15 9.40 17.98
CA LEU A 135 4.18 9.31 16.90
C LEU A 135 2.79 9.78 17.34
N VAL A 136 2.28 9.25 18.45
CA VAL A 136 0.97 9.67 19.00
C VAL A 136 0.93 11.18 19.22
N ASN A 137 1.96 11.75 19.85
CA ASN A 137 2.02 13.20 20.09
C ASN A 137 2.03 14.02 18.79
N GLN A 138 2.75 13.55 17.76
CA GLN A 138 2.81 14.24 16.48
C GLN A 138 1.50 14.08 15.68
N ILE A 139 0.81 12.94 15.78
CA ILE A 139 -0.52 12.75 15.20
C ILE A 139 -1.50 13.75 15.81
N LEU A 140 -1.55 13.88 17.14
CA LEU A 140 -2.46 14.82 17.79
C LEU A 140 -2.19 16.28 17.39
N LYS A 141 -0.92 16.66 17.20
CA LYS A 141 -0.55 17.97 16.65
C LYS A 141 -1.03 18.14 15.21
N PHE A 142 -0.81 17.15 14.36
CA PHE A 142 -1.24 17.19 12.96
C PHE A 142 -2.76 17.29 12.85
N MET A 143 -3.51 16.53 13.65
CA MET A 143 -4.97 16.60 13.73
C MET A 143 -5.47 17.99 14.12
N ASN A 144 -4.79 18.68 15.05
CA ASN A 144 -5.14 20.05 15.42
C ASN A 144 -4.91 21.04 14.28
N GLU A 145 -3.91 20.83 13.43
CA GLU A 145 -3.70 21.65 12.24
C GLU A 145 -4.74 21.34 11.14
N LEU A 146 -5.11 20.08 10.96
CA LEU A 146 -6.16 19.70 10.01
C LEU A 146 -7.50 20.33 10.36
N LYS A 147 -7.88 20.39 11.65
CA LYS A 147 -9.11 21.04 12.12
C LYS A 147 -9.20 22.53 11.80
N LYS A 148 -8.06 23.21 11.59
CA LYS A 148 -8.02 24.64 11.25
C LYS A 148 -8.18 24.88 9.74
N ARG A 149 -8.06 23.84 8.91
CA ARG A 149 -8.15 23.98 7.46
C ARG A 149 -9.60 23.98 7.01
N LYS A 150 -9.88 24.83 6.01
CA LYS A 150 -11.18 24.88 5.34
C LYS A 150 -11.36 23.72 4.37
N ASN A 151 -10.33 23.43 3.59
CA ASN A 151 -10.35 22.43 2.53
C ASN A 151 -9.36 21.29 2.85
N THR A 152 -9.71 20.08 2.40
CA THR A 152 -8.86 18.90 2.54
C THR A 152 -7.82 18.81 1.41
N PHE A 153 -6.88 17.89 1.54
CA PHE A 153 -5.81 17.60 0.58
C PHE A 153 -5.43 16.12 0.72
N GLU A 154 -4.81 15.52 -0.31
CA GLU A 154 -4.55 14.06 -0.34
C GLU A 154 -3.76 13.58 0.88
N ALA A 155 -2.65 14.27 1.21
CA ALA A 155 -1.83 13.94 2.37
C ALA A 155 -2.51 14.18 3.75
N ALA A 156 -3.76 14.67 3.78
CA ALA A 156 -4.57 14.67 5.00
C ALA A 156 -5.12 13.27 5.31
N TYR A 157 -5.54 12.51 4.30
CA TYR A 157 -6.31 11.28 4.51
C TYR A 157 -5.69 10.05 3.87
N ASP A 158 -4.76 10.19 2.93
CA ASP A 158 -4.32 9.07 2.11
C ASP A 158 -3.48 8.01 2.84
N VAL A 159 -3.09 6.96 2.11
CA VAL A 159 -2.30 5.82 2.64
C VAL A 159 -0.82 6.13 2.69
N ILE A 160 -0.31 6.90 1.72
CA ILE A 160 1.12 7.16 1.57
C ILE A 160 1.61 8.12 2.66
N SER A 161 0.96 9.28 2.75
CA SER A 161 1.37 10.43 3.56
C SER A 161 0.42 10.72 4.73
N GLY A 162 -0.85 10.33 4.60
CA GLY A 162 -1.93 10.78 5.44
C GLY A 162 -2.36 9.79 6.51
N LEU A 163 -3.53 10.12 7.06
CA LEU A 163 -4.10 9.45 8.21
C LEU A 163 -4.45 7.98 7.97
N SER A 164 -4.78 7.56 6.74
CA SER A 164 -5.12 6.15 6.49
C SER A 164 -3.93 5.22 6.72
N GLY A 165 -2.75 5.60 6.23
CA GLY A 165 -1.52 4.84 6.45
C GLY A 165 -1.08 4.86 7.91
N ILE A 166 -1.18 6.03 8.56
CA ILE A 166 -0.83 6.18 9.97
C ILE A 166 -1.76 5.36 10.86
N GLY A 167 -3.07 5.43 10.62
CA GLY A 167 -4.08 4.66 11.34
C GLY A 167 -3.85 3.15 11.19
N ARG A 168 -3.30 2.71 10.05
CA ARG A 168 -2.93 1.30 9.89
C ARG A 168 -1.85 0.85 10.85
N TYR A 169 -0.87 1.69 11.16
CA TYR A 169 0.13 1.37 12.18
C TYR A 169 -0.51 1.29 13.57
N LEU A 170 -1.44 2.19 13.91
CA LEU A 170 -2.12 2.16 15.21
C LEU A 170 -2.94 0.88 15.42
N LEU A 171 -3.41 0.25 14.34
CA LEU A 171 -4.08 -1.05 14.39
C LEU A 171 -3.15 -2.22 14.72
N THR A 172 -1.82 -2.06 14.74
CA THR A 172 -0.89 -3.17 15.04
C THR A 172 -1.00 -3.68 16.49
N ASP A 173 -1.56 -2.88 17.40
CA ASP A 173 -1.72 -3.23 18.81
C ASP A 173 -3.09 -2.78 19.34
N ASN A 174 -4.06 -3.69 19.28
CA ASN A 174 -5.43 -3.46 19.76
C ASN A 174 -5.57 -3.49 21.29
N LYS A 175 -4.47 -3.66 22.04
CA LYS A 175 -4.45 -3.58 23.51
C LYS A 175 -3.84 -2.26 23.99
N ASN A 176 -3.14 -1.54 23.13
CA ASN A 176 -2.57 -0.25 23.47
C ASN A 176 -3.66 0.83 23.52
N VAL A 177 -4.01 1.24 24.74
CA VAL A 177 -5.07 2.22 25.01
C VAL A 177 -4.85 3.55 24.29
N GLU A 178 -3.61 4.02 24.21
CA GLU A 178 -3.29 5.30 23.54
C GLU A 178 -3.39 5.18 22.02
N PHE A 179 -3.04 4.02 21.45
CA PHE A 179 -3.29 3.74 20.03
C PHE A 179 -4.78 3.74 19.71
N ILE A 180 -5.60 3.04 20.51
CA ILE A 180 -7.05 2.98 20.30
C ILE A 180 -7.67 4.37 20.41
N LYS A 181 -7.32 5.17 21.43
CA LYS A 181 -7.81 6.56 21.57
C LYS A 181 -7.43 7.42 20.37
N THR A 182 -6.16 7.38 19.97
CA THR A 182 -5.65 8.17 18.84
C THR A 182 -6.28 7.74 17.52
N LEU A 183 -6.45 6.43 17.31
CA LEU A 183 -7.11 5.87 16.15
C LEU A 183 -8.57 6.31 16.09
N ARG A 184 -9.32 6.31 17.19
CA ARG A 184 -10.71 6.81 17.21
C ARG A 184 -10.79 8.27 16.78
N ILE A 185 -9.89 9.14 17.25
CA ILE A 185 -9.84 10.56 16.82
C ILE A 185 -9.63 10.68 15.31
N LEU A 186 -8.72 9.87 14.77
CA LEU A 186 -8.40 9.84 13.35
C LEU A 186 -9.57 9.30 12.51
N LEU A 187 -10.19 8.20 12.95
CA LEU A 187 -11.36 7.62 12.28
C LEU A 187 -12.53 8.60 12.27
N THR A 188 -12.78 9.35 13.37
CA THR A 188 -13.80 10.40 13.39
C THR A 188 -13.54 11.45 12.30
N TYR A 189 -12.30 11.88 12.11
CA TYR A 189 -11.98 12.81 11.02
C TYR A 189 -12.23 12.20 9.62
N LEU A 190 -11.92 10.91 9.43
CA LEU A 190 -12.22 10.23 8.15
C LEU A 190 -13.72 10.05 7.93
N VAL A 191 -14.52 9.92 9.00
CA VAL A 191 -15.98 9.95 8.91
C VAL A 191 -16.47 11.35 8.54
N ASP A 192 -15.95 12.40 9.18
CA ASP A 192 -16.30 13.79 8.88
C ASP A 192 -15.96 14.16 7.43
N LEU A 193 -14.87 13.61 6.88
CA LEU A 193 -14.47 13.75 5.48
C LEU A 193 -15.54 13.25 4.49
N THR A 194 -16.40 12.32 4.90
CA THR A 194 -17.47 11.78 4.04
C THR A 194 -18.71 12.67 3.97
N GLN A 195 -18.81 13.68 4.83
CA GLN A 195 -19.91 14.63 4.79
C GLN A 195 -19.85 15.45 3.51
N GLN A 196 -21.01 15.67 2.88
CA GLN A 196 -21.08 16.47 1.67
C GLN A 196 -20.72 17.93 1.98
N ILE A 197 -20.04 18.57 1.03
CA ILE A 197 -19.65 19.97 1.12
C ILE A 197 -20.25 20.77 -0.04
N LYS A 198 -20.42 22.08 0.17
CA LYS A 198 -20.84 23.01 -0.87
C LYS A 198 -19.64 23.63 -1.56
N VAL A 199 -19.49 23.39 -2.86
CA VAL A 199 -18.46 23.99 -3.71
C VAL A 199 -19.16 24.75 -4.84
N LYS A 200 -19.07 26.08 -4.79
CA LYS A 200 -19.89 26.99 -5.63
C LYS A 200 -21.40 26.72 -5.41
N GLU A 201 -22.17 26.43 -6.45
CA GLU A 201 -23.58 26.06 -6.38
C GLU A 201 -23.84 24.56 -6.18
N TYR A 202 -22.82 23.69 -6.21
CA TYR A 202 -22.97 22.24 -6.17
C TYR A 202 -22.70 21.65 -4.78
N ILE A 203 -23.39 20.55 -4.47
CA ILE A 203 -23.12 19.69 -3.33
C ILE A 203 -22.32 18.48 -3.82
N VAL A 204 -21.14 18.27 -3.26
CA VAL A 204 -20.18 17.24 -3.69
C VAL A 204 -19.61 16.49 -2.48
N PRO A 205 -18.96 15.32 -2.67
CA PRO A 205 -18.29 14.62 -1.59
C PRO A 205 -17.23 15.48 -0.86
N GLY A 206 -17.08 15.28 0.45
CA GLY A 206 -16.15 16.05 1.28
C GLY A 206 -14.66 15.82 1.00
N TRP A 207 -14.31 14.76 0.25
CA TRP A 207 -12.95 14.50 -0.23
C TRP A 207 -12.60 15.16 -1.56
N TYR A 208 -13.35 16.19 -1.96
CA TYR A 208 -13.00 17.09 -3.05
C TYR A 208 -11.65 17.79 -2.78
N ILE A 209 -10.75 17.75 -3.77
CA ILE A 209 -9.47 18.45 -3.74
C ILE A 209 -9.54 19.63 -4.68
N ASP A 210 -9.44 20.85 -4.13
CA ASP A 210 -9.40 22.06 -4.94
C ASP A 210 -8.08 22.22 -5.69
N ASN A 211 -8.08 23.10 -6.70
CA ASN A 211 -6.92 23.37 -7.53
C ASN A 211 -5.72 23.92 -6.72
N GLU A 212 -5.98 24.74 -5.71
CA GLU A 212 -4.95 25.40 -4.88
C GLU A 212 -4.19 24.38 -4.01
N SER A 213 -4.84 23.28 -3.67
CA SER A 213 -4.29 22.17 -2.88
C SER A 213 -3.51 21.16 -3.72
N LEU A 214 -3.53 21.27 -5.05
CA LEU A 214 -2.79 20.37 -5.94
C LEU A 214 -1.30 20.70 -5.96
N HIS A 215 -0.47 19.67 -5.81
CA HIS A 215 0.98 19.84 -5.67
C HIS A 215 1.66 20.22 -7.00
N SER A 216 1.29 19.60 -8.12
CA SER A 216 1.97 19.80 -9.40
C SER A 216 1.27 20.78 -10.32
N GLU A 217 2.05 21.59 -11.05
CA GLU A 217 1.51 22.52 -12.05
C GLU A 217 0.80 21.78 -13.18
N LYS A 218 1.29 20.59 -13.56
CA LYS A 218 0.67 19.72 -14.54
C LYS A 218 -0.74 19.30 -14.09
N GLU A 219 -0.92 18.90 -12.84
CA GLU A 219 -2.24 18.56 -12.31
C GLU A 219 -3.14 19.79 -12.19
N ARG A 220 -2.60 20.94 -11.79
CA ARG A 220 -3.37 22.19 -11.76
C ARG A 220 -3.93 22.57 -13.12
N LYS A 221 -3.17 22.33 -14.20
CA LYS A 221 -3.62 22.54 -15.58
C LYS A 221 -4.64 21.48 -16.03
N LEU A 222 -4.48 20.23 -15.61
CA LEU A 222 -5.36 19.12 -15.98
C LEU A 222 -6.70 19.17 -15.23
N TYR A 223 -6.69 19.66 -13.99
CA TYR A 223 -7.86 19.74 -13.11
C TYR A 223 -8.05 21.19 -12.61
N PRO A 224 -8.39 22.13 -13.50
CA PRO A 224 -8.54 23.55 -13.13
C PRO A 224 -9.68 23.79 -12.13
N ASN A 225 -10.61 22.85 -12.00
CA ASN A 225 -11.71 22.88 -11.04
C ASN A 225 -11.56 21.86 -9.91
N GLY A 226 -10.39 21.25 -9.74
CA GLY A 226 -10.19 20.20 -8.74
C GLY A 226 -10.71 18.83 -9.18
N TYR A 227 -10.56 17.84 -8.30
CA TYR A 227 -10.90 16.43 -8.56
C TYR A 227 -11.20 15.63 -7.28
N PHE A 228 -11.63 14.39 -7.48
CA PHE A 228 -11.74 13.33 -6.48
C PHE A 228 -10.81 12.18 -6.85
N ASN A 229 -9.97 11.73 -5.91
CA ASN A 229 -8.98 10.69 -6.18
C ASN A 229 -9.56 9.29 -5.92
N CYS A 230 -9.43 8.40 -6.90
CA CYS A 230 -9.93 7.02 -6.87
C CYS A 230 -8.83 5.97 -6.67
N GLY A 231 -7.56 6.37 -6.55
CA GLY A 231 -6.47 5.45 -6.25
C GLY A 231 -6.46 5.04 -4.78
N LEU A 232 -6.10 3.79 -4.48
CA LEU A 232 -5.96 3.34 -3.10
C LEU A 232 -4.84 4.06 -2.35
N SER A 233 -3.76 4.44 -3.04
CA SER A 233 -2.62 5.06 -2.36
C SER A 233 -2.87 6.50 -1.93
N HIS A 234 -3.60 7.27 -2.75
CA HIS A 234 -3.79 8.73 -2.59
C HIS A 234 -5.25 9.18 -2.46
N GLY A 235 -6.20 8.27 -2.66
CA GLY A 235 -7.62 8.58 -2.79
C GLY A 235 -8.51 7.91 -1.75
N ILE A 236 -9.82 8.06 -1.98
CA ILE A 236 -10.86 7.62 -1.03
C ILE A 236 -10.92 6.10 -0.76
N PRO A 237 -10.42 5.18 -1.62
CA PRO A 237 -10.31 3.78 -1.25
C PRO A 237 -9.38 3.51 -0.04
N GLY A 238 -8.42 4.40 0.23
CA GLY A 238 -7.55 4.32 1.41
C GLY A 238 -8.35 4.43 2.72
N PRO A 239 -9.06 5.55 2.93
CA PRO A 239 -10.01 5.70 4.03
C PRO A 239 -11.05 4.58 4.10
N LEU A 240 -11.61 4.15 2.95
CA LEU A 240 -12.55 3.03 2.92
C LEU A 240 -11.96 1.76 3.54
N SER A 241 -10.73 1.43 3.14
CA SER A 241 -10.03 0.25 3.65
C SER A 241 -9.74 0.38 5.14
N LEU A 242 -9.22 1.51 5.62
CA LEU A 242 -8.93 1.70 7.03
C LEU A 242 -10.21 1.63 7.89
N LEU A 243 -11.28 2.33 7.50
CA LEU A 243 -12.56 2.32 8.22
C LEU A 243 -13.15 0.90 8.29
N SER A 244 -13.06 0.15 7.20
CA SER A 244 -13.56 -1.23 7.13
C SER A 244 -12.74 -2.19 8.00
N ILE A 245 -11.41 -2.08 7.95
CA ILE A 245 -10.51 -2.91 8.77
C ILE A 245 -10.70 -2.60 10.26
N ALA A 246 -10.76 -1.32 10.64
CA ALA A 246 -11.00 -0.93 12.03
C ALA A 246 -12.36 -1.47 12.54
N LEU A 247 -13.40 -1.43 11.71
CA LEU A 247 -14.71 -1.98 12.05
C LEU A 247 -14.65 -3.50 12.27
N LYS A 248 -13.96 -4.24 11.38
CA LYS A 248 -13.73 -5.70 11.54
C LYS A 248 -12.95 -6.03 12.81
N TRP A 249 -12.11 -5.09 13.30
CA TRP A 249 -11.36 -5.22 14.55
C TRP A 249 -12.15 -4.77 15.79
N GLY A 250 -13.43 -4.43 15.64
CA GLY A 250 -14.29 -3.96 16.74
C GLY A 250 -14.02 -2.53 17.18
N ILE A 251 -13.28 -1.75 16.40
CA ILE A 251 -12.99 -0.34 16.67
C ILE A 251 -13.91 0.52 15.80
N GLU A 252 -15.00 0.97 16.41
CA GLU A 252 -16.07 1.74 15.74
C GLU A 252 -16.24 3.13 16.37
N VAL A 253 -16.33 4.17 15.53
CA VAL A 253 -16.76 5.53 15.90
C VAL A 253 -18.14 5.85 15.30
N GLU A 254 -18.80 6.87 15.85
CA GLU A 254 -20.10 7.32 15.33
C GLU A 254 -20.02 7.65 13.84
N GLY A 255 -21.03 7.23 13.07
CA GLY A 255 -21.10 7.45 11.62
C GLY A 255 -20.19 6.56 10.76
N GLN A 256 -19.31 5.73 11.34
CA GLN A 256 -18.33 4.93 10.58
C GLN A 256 -18.95 3.98 9.55
N ARG A 257 -20.03 3.29 9.91
CA ARG A 257 -20.74 2.41 8.95
C ARG A 257 -21.34 3.17 7.78
N GLU A 258 -21.88 4.36 8.03
CA GLU A 258 -22.46 5.20 6.97
C GLU A 258 -21.38 5.79 6.07
N ALA A 259 -20.24 6.20 6.66
CA ALA A 259 -19.07 6.64 5.90
C ALA A 259 -18.58 5.53 4.95
N ILE A 260 -18.49 4.28 5.42
CA ILE A 260 -18.12 3.12 4.58
C ILE A 260 -19.12 2.95 3.43
N ARG A 261 -20.44 3.01 3.71
CA ARG A 261 -21.49 2.91 2.67
C ARG A 261 -21.38 4.05 1.65
N THR A 262 -21.19 5.28 2.11
CA THR A 262 -21.09 6.49 1.29
C THR A 262 -19.95 6.37 0.29
N ILE A 263 -18.75 6.02 0.78
CA ILE A 263 -17.57 5.87 -0.08
C ILE A 263 -17.75 4.69 -1.05
N ALA A 264 -18.21 3.53 -0.57
CA ALA A 264 -18.38 2.35 -1.39
C ALA A 264 -19.40 2.60 -2.52
N ASN A 265 -20.54 3.21 -2.22
CA ASN A 265 -21.55 3.55 -3.21
C ASN A 265 -21.02 4.54 -4.24
N TRP A 266 -20.28 5.57 -3.81
CA TRP A 266 -19.66 6.51 -4.75
C TRP A 266 -18.68 5.78 -5.68
N LEU A 267 -17.80 4.91 -5.17
CA LEU A 267 -16.89 4.14 -6.02
C LEU A 267 -17.65 3.22 -6.99
N ILE A 268 -18.75 2.60 -6.56
CA ILE A 268 -19.60 1.76 -7.43
C ILE A 268 -20.25 2.60 -8.53
N GLU A 269 -20.68 3.82 -8.24
CA GLU A 269 -21.23 4.76 -9.21
C GLU A 269 -20.17 5.20 -10.24
N LYS A 270 -18.91 5.39 -9.81
CA LYS A 270 -17.83 5.88 -10.66
C LYS A 270 -17.08 4.79 -11.44
N LYS A 271 -17.50 3.54 -11.32
CA LYS A 271 -16.95 2.45 -12.13
C LYS A 271 -17.26 2.73 -13.62
N ARG A 272 -16.38 2.27 -14.49
CA ARG A 272 -16.54 2.34 -15.95
C ARG A 272 -16.45 0.93 -16.53
N GLU A 273 -16.92 0.78 -17.77
CA GLU A 273 -16.86 -0.49 -18.49
C GLU A 273 -16.12 -0.32 -19.82
N ASP A 274 -15.31 -1.31 -20.16
CA ASP A 274 -14.74 -1.49 -21.49
C ASP A 274 -14.95 -2.93 -21.98
N GLU A 275 -14.31 -3.32 -23.08
CA GLU A 275 -14.47 -4.66 -23.66
C GLU A 275 -13.99 -5.81 -22.75
N TYR A 276 -13.17 -5.52 -21.73
CA TYR A 276 -12.66 -6.49 -20.77
C TYR A 276 -13.46 -6.52 -19.46
N GLY A 277 -14.29 -5.51 -19.22
CA GLY A 277 -15.22 -5.44 -18.09
C GLY A 277 -15.05 -4.16 -17.28
N ILE A 278 -15.18 -4.28 -15.96
CA ILE A 278 -15.23 -3.14 -15.05
C ILE A 278 -13.81 -2.63 -14.78
N TYR A 279 -13.65 -1.31 -14.83
CA TYR A 279 -12.43 -0.62 -14.38
C TYR A 279 -12.78 0.67 -13.63
N TRP A 280 -11.77 1.24 -12.97
CA TRP A 280 -11.90 2.53 -12.29
C TRP A 280 -10.94 3.56 -12.88
N PRO A 281 -11.40 4.80 -13.13
CA PRO A 281 -10.50 5.90 -13.46
C PRO A 281 -9.61 6.24 -12.26
N PHE A 282 -8.49 6.91 -12.48
CA PHE A 282 -7.62 7.33 -11.38
C PHE A 282 -8.21 8.48 -10.56
N LYS A 283 -8.92 9.38 -11.26
CA LYS A 283 -9.50 10.61 -10.71
C LYS A 283 -10.81 10.91 -11.44
N ILE A 284 -11.75 11.51 -10.72
CA ILE A 284 -12.98 12.09 -11.25
C ILE A 284 -12.80 13.60 -11.22
N SER A 285 -12.91 14.28 -12.36
CA SER A 285 -12.82 15.74 -12.38
C SER A 285 -14.05 16.36 -11.70
N PHE A 286 -13.93 17.59 -11.19
CA PHE A 286 -15.10 18.28 -10.64
C PHE A 286 -16.26 18.38 -11.64
N LYS A 287 -15.96 18.64 -12.91
CA LYS A 287 -16.98 18.70 -13.99
C LYS A 287 -17.65 17.36 -14.22
N GLU A 288 -16.89 16.26 -14.18
CA GLU A 288 -17.45 14.92 -14.30
C GLU A 288 -18.40 14.64 -13.14
N GLU A 289 -18.02 15.00 -11.92
CA GLU A 289 -18.85 14.80 -10.73
C GLU A 289 -20.19 15.56 -10.81
N VAL A 290 -20.18 16.83 -11.24
CA VAL A 290 -21.37 17.69 -11.16
C VAL A 290 -22.20 17.73 -12.45
N HIS A 291 -21.60 17.43 -13.61
CA HIS A 291 -22.27 17.49 -14.92
C HIS A 291 -22.31 16.15 -15.64
N GLY A 292 -21.65 15.10 -15.14
CA GLY A 292 -21.55 13.81 -15.83
C GLY A 292 -20.69 13.82 -17.09
N ILE A 293 -19.91 14.89 -17.31
CA ILE A 293 -19.09 15.06 -18.52
C ILE A 293 -17.74 14.41 -18.29
N THR A 294 -17.52 13.25 -18.92
CA THR A 294 -16.20 12.59 -18.92
C THR A 294 -15.27 13.27 -19.93
N GLU A 295 -14.35 14.10 -19.46
CA GLU A 295 -13.40 14.83 -20.32
C GLU A 295 -12.16 13.99 -20.70
N TYR A 296 -11.86 12.93 -19.95
CA TYR A 296 -10.64 12.13 -20.13
C TYR A 296 -10.98 10.63 -20.20
N SER A 297 -10.59 9.99 -21.32
CA SER A 297 -10.80 8.55 -21.56
C SER A 297 -9.47 7.79 -21.70
N LYS A 298 -9.51 6.52 -21.26
CA LYS A 298 -8.54 5.43 -21.50
C LYS A 298 -7.12 5.61 -20.97
N THR A 299 -6.95 5.95 -19.70
CA THR A 299 -5.74 5.54 -19.00
C THR A 299 -6.13 4.62 -17.85
N THR A 300 -6.02 3.33 -18.07
CA THR A 300 -6.12 2.31 -17.03
C THR A 300 -4.71 1.85 -16.71
N LYS A 301 -4.43 1.69 -15.43
CA LYS A 301 -3.25 1.03 -14.89
C LYS A 301 -3.79 0.17 -13.79
N ASP A 302 -3.67 -1.15 -13.90
CA ASP A 302 -4.22 -2.04 -12.88
C ASP A 302 -3.13 -2.34 -11.84
N ALA A 303 -2.86 -1.31 -11.03
CA ALA A 303 -1.88 -1.33 -9.96
C ALA A 303 -2.54 -1.34 -8.57
N TRP A 304 -1.75 -1.65 -7.54
CA TRP A 304 -2.19 -1.43 -6.16
C TRP A 304 -2.51 0.04 -5.91
N CYS A 305 -1.65 0.98 -6.34
CA CYS A 305 -1.79 2.40 -6.03
C CYS A 305 -2.98 3.07 -6.73
N TYR A 306 -3.23 2.72 -7.99
CA TYR A 306 -4.29 3.26 -8.84
C TYR A 306 -4.88 2.17 -9.72
N GLY A 307 -6.17 2.26 -10.00
CA GLY A 307 -6.91 1.32 -10.85
C GLY A 307 -7.67 0.25 -10.08
N ALA A 308 -8.10 -0.79 -10.81
CA ALA A 308 -9.02 -1.78 -10.28
C ALA A 308 -8.51 -2.55 -9.05
N PRO A 309 -7.22 -2.96 -8.92
CA PRO A 309 -6.81 -3.83 -7.82
C PRO A 309 -7.08 -3.24 -6.44
N GLY A 310 -6.62 -2.01 -6.21
CA GLY A 310 -6.80 -1.32 -4.93
C GLY A 310 -8.27 -0.99 -4.64
N VAL A 311 -9.01 -0.54 -5.66
CA VAL A 311 -10.44 -0.21 -5.51
C VAL A 311 -11.26 -1.46 -5.21
N CYS A 312 -11.08 -2.53 -5.97
CA CYS A 312 -11.80 -3.79 -5.78
C CYS A 312 -11.56 -4.37 -4.39
N ARG A 313 -10.32 -4.34 -3.90
CA ARG A 313 -10.01 -4.83 -2.57
C ARG A 313 -10.64 -3.99 -1.47
N SER A 314 -10.65 -2.66 -1.60
CA SER A 314 -11.30 -1.79 -0.62
C SER A 314 -12.82 -1.99 -0.58
N LEU A 315 -13.47 -2.16 -1.74
CA LEU A 315 -14.90 -2.51 -1.83
C LEU A 315 -15.20 -3.88 -1.20
N PHE A 316 -14.32 -4.86 -1.43
CA PHE A 316 -14.46 -6.17 -0.82
C PHE A 316 -14.35 -6.11 0.72
N LEU A 317 -13.36 -5.39 1.25
CA LEU A 317 -13.22 -5.18 2.71
C LEU A 317 -14.43 -4.44 3.30
N ALA A 318 -14.98 -3.47 2.57
CA ALA A 318 -16.20 -2.77 2.96
C ALA A 318 -17.42 -3.70 3.00
N GLY A 319 -17.54 -4.59 2.02
CA GLY A 319 -18.57 -5.62 1.97
C GLY A 319 -18.47 -6.58 3.15
N GLU A 320 -17.26 -7.05 3.49
CA GLU A 320 -17.06 -7.89 4.69
C GLU A 320 -17.41 -7.13 5.98
N ALA A 321 -16.94 -5.89 6.13
CA ALA A 321 -17.15 -5.11 7.36
C ALA A 321 -18.62 -4.74 7.61
N LEU A 322 -19.40 -4.58 6.55
CA LEU A 322 -20.83 -4.24 6.61
C LEU A 322 -21.76 -5.43 6.38
N GLU A 323 -21.22 -6.63 6.19
CA GLU A 323 -21.96 -7.83 5.75
C GLU A 323 -22.79 -7.57 4.47
N ASN A 324 -22.28 -6.71 3.58
CA ASN A 324 -22.93 -6.33 2.33
C ASN A 324 -22.38 -7.14 1.15
N GLN A 325 -23.15 -8.13 0.71
CA GLN A 325 -22.77 -9.04 -0.37
C GLN A 325 -22.62 -8.36 -1.73
N ASP A 326 -23.34 -7.27 -1.99
CA ASP A 326 -23.26 -6.57 -3.28
C ASP A 326 -21.95 -5.80 -3.43
N PHE A 327 -21.42 -5.28 -2.32
CA PHE A 327 -20.08 -4.69 -2.29
C PHE A 327 -19.00 -5.74 -2.53
N CYS A 328 -19.10 -6.91 -1.86
CA CYS A 328 -18.21 -8.05 -2.11
C CYS A 328 -18.24 -8.49 -3.58
N LYS A 329 -19.44 -8.70 -4.14
CA LYS A 329 -19.61 -9.11 -5.55
C LYS A 329 -19.04 -8.08 -6.51
N THR A 330 -19.25 -6.79 -6.26
CA THR A 330 -18.70 -5.73 -7.13
C THR A 330 -17.18 -5.73 -7.10
N GLY A 331 -16.57 -5.88 -5.91
CA GLY A 331 -15.13 -6.03 -5.77
C GLY A 331 -14.59 -7.27 -6.50
N ILE A 332 -15.26 -8.42 -6.38
CA ILE A 332 -14.88 -9.66 -7.08
C ILE A 332 -14.97 -9.49 -8.60
N ASN A 333 -16.12 -9.02 -9.11
CA ASN A 333 -16.36 -8.88 -10.56
C ASN A 333 -15.41 -7.87 -11.20
N GLY A 334 -15.11 -6.77 -10.51
CA GLY A 334 -14.10 -5.81 -10.93
C GLY A 334 -12.71 -6.43 -10.98
N PHE A 335 -12.35 -7.20 -9.95
CA PHE A 335 -11.04 -7.85 -9.91
C PHE A 335 -10.87 -8.92 -10.99
N GLU A 336 -11.92 -9.68 -11.30
CA GLU A 336 -11.92 -10.64 -12.42
C GLU A 336 -11.73 -9.96 -13.78
N SER A 337 -12.21 -8.72 -13.95
CA SER A 337 -12.10 -7.97 -15.21
C SER A 337 -10.64 -7.64 -15.55
N ILE A 338 -9.77 -7.49 -14.53
CA ILE A 338 -8.31 -7.29 -14.72
C ILE A 338 -7.73 -8.43 -15.56
N PHE A 339 -8.06 -9.67 -15.25
CA PHE A 339 -7.45 -10.84 -15.88
C PHE A 339 -8.14 -11.30 -17.17
N LYS A 340 -9.22 -10.62 -17.57
CA LYS A 340 -9.77 -10.72 -18.93
C LYS A 340 -8.99 -9.87 -19.93
N ARG A 341 -8.28 -8.85 -19.44
CA ARG A 341 -7.41 -7.99 -20.24
C ARG A 341 -6.10 -8.70 -20.57
N PRO A 342 -5.59 -8.58 -21.82
CA PRO A 342 -4.23 -9.00 -22.16
C PRO A 342 -3.21 -8.38 -21.21
N PHE A 343 -2.16 -9.12 -20.88
CA PHE A 343 -1.19 -8.70 -19.87
C PHE A 343 -0.49 -7.38 -20.27
N GLU A 344 -0.22 -7.22 -21.57
CA GLU A 344 0.41 -6.04 -22.16
C GLU A 344 -0.46 -4.78 -22.01
N GLU A 345 -1.78 -4.94 -21.91
CA GLU A 345 -2.73 -3.84 -21.76
C GLU A 345 -3.02 -3.47 -20.29
N LEU A 346 -2.47 -4.21 -19.32
CA LEU A 346 -2.58 -3.85 -17.89
C LEU A 346 -1.82 -2.55 -17.53
N ASN A 347 -0.90 -2.10 -18.40
CA ASN A 347 -0.07 -0.90 -18.24
C ASN A 347 0.76 -0.86 -16.93
N ILE A 348 1.16 -2.03 -16.43
CA ILE A 348 2.01 -2.21 -15.24
C ILE A 348 3.33 -2.92 -15.59
N PRO A 349 4.19 -2.31 -16.44
CA PRO A 349 5.37 -3.01 -16.95
C PRO A 349 6.44 -3.27 -15.87
N SER A 350 6.39 -2.55 -14.76
CA SER A 350 7.36 -2.67 -13.67
C SER A 350 7.10 -3.92 -12.82
N PRO A 351 8.12 -4.63 -12.32
CA PRO A 351 7.94 -5.74 -11.39
C PRO A 351 7.54 -5.29 -9.97
N THR A 352 7.51 -3.99 -9.68
CA THR A 352 7.45 -3.43 -8.31
C THR A 352 6.09 -3.55 -7.59
N VAL A 353 6.07 -3.19 -6.29
CA VAL A 353 4.86 -3.26 -5.44
C VAL A 353 3.89 -2.12 -5.69
N CYS A 354 4.38 -0.88 -5.80
CA CYS A 354 3.53 0.30 -5.92
C CYS A 354 2.56 0.19 -7.10
N HIS A 355 3.16 -0.10 -8.25
CA HIS A 355 2.56 0.16 -9.54
C HIS A 355 2.93 -0.88 -10.58
N GLY A 356 3.21 -2.08 -10.09
CA GLY A 356 3.76 -3.19 -10.84
C GLY A 356 3.15 -4.54 -10.45
N ILE A 357 3.76 -5.58 -11.01
CA ILE A 357 3.28 -6.96 -10.95
C ILE A 357 3.26 -7.49 -9.51
N SER A 358 4.27 -7.16 -8.69
CA SER A 358 4.33 -7.62 -7.28
C SER A 358 3.16 -7.09 -6.45
N GLY A 359 2.73 -5.85 -6.70
CA GLY A 359 1.56 -5.27 -6.05
C GLY A 359 0.28 -6.00 -6.43
N LEU A 360 0.07 -6.19 -7.73
CA LEU A 360 -1.08 -6.95 -8.25
C LEU A 360 -1.08 -8.39 -7.72
N LEU A 361 0.08 -9.04 -7.65
CA LEU A 361 0.23 -10.37 -7.07
C LEU A 361 -0.23 -10.38 -5.61
N GLN A 362 0.22 -9.44 -4.79
CA GLN A 362 -0.14 -9.41 -3.38
C GLN A 362 -1.64 -9.17 -3.16
N VAL A 363 -2.25 -8.28 -3.95
CA VAL A 363 -3.72 -8.11 -3.91
C VAL A 363 -4.44 -9.39 -4.35
N THR A 364 -3.93 -10.08 -5.37
CA THR A 364 -4.49 -11.35 -5.86
C THR A 364 -4.40 -12.44 -4.78
N VAL A 365 -3.29 -12.51 -4.03
CA VAL A 365 -3.15 -13.41 -2.88
C VAL A 365 -4.27 -13.15 -1.86
N ARG A 366 -4.47 -11.89 -1.44
CA ARG A 366 -5.50 -11.56 -0.46
C ARG A 366 -6.92 -11.77 -0.97
N MET A 367 -7.18 -11.52 -2.26
CA MET A 367 -8.46 -11.85 -2.89
C MET A 367 -8.69 -13.36 -2.92
N ALA A 368 -7.68 -14.17 -3.25
CA ALA A 368 -7.76 -15.62 -3.24
C ALA A 368 -8.04 -16.18 -1.84
N GLU A 369 -7.33 -15.67 -0.83
CA GLU A 369 -7.52 -16.06 0.57
C GLU A 369 -8.94 -15.75 1.07
N SER A 370 -9.42 -14.53 0.83
CA SER A 370 -10.73 -14.10 1.32
C SER A 370 -11.91 -14.77 0.61
N THR A 371 -11.78 -15.08 -0.69
CA THR A 371 -12.91 -15.57 -1.50
C THR A 371 -12.91 -17.09 -1.69
N GLY A 372 -11.74 -17.74 -1.62
CA GLY A 372 -11.60 -19.16 -1.95
C GLY A 372 -11.83 -19.50 -3.42
N LEU A 373 -11.95 -18.51 -4.31
CA LEU A 373 -12.21 -18.72 -5.73
C LEU A 373 -10.96 -19.28 -6.44
N ARG A 374 -11.16 -20.33 -7.25
CA ARG A 374 -10.07 -21.07 -7.90
C ARG A 374 -9.35 -20.27 -8.98
N ASN A 375 -10.06 -19.43 -9.75
CA ASN A 375 -9.47 -18.60 -10.80
C ASN A 375 -8.37 -17.67 -10.28
N PHE A 376 -8.50 -17.15 -9.05
CA PHE A 376 -7.46 -16.31 -8.45
C PHE A 376 -6.16 -17.08 -8.19
N GLN A 377 -6.20 -18.40 -8.02
CA GLN A 377 -5.00 -19.23 -7.92
C GLN A 377 -4.23 -19.26 -9.25
N GLU A 378 -4.92 -19.43 -10.37
CA GLU A 378 -4.32 -19.41 -11.71
C GLU A 378 -3.71 -18.03 -12.03
N TYR A 379 -4.38 -16.96 -11.61
CA TYR A 379 -3.89 -15.60 -11.77
C TYR A 379 -2.60 -15.33 -11.01
N LYS A 380 -2.47 -15.85 -9.77
CA LYS A 380 -1.20 -15.78 -9.04
C LYS A 380 -0.08 -16.41 -9.85
N VAL A 381 -0.27 -17.65 -10.35
CA VAL A 381 0.75 -18.37 -11.12
C VAL A 381 1.20 -17.58 -12.34
N LYS A 382 0.27 -16.97 -13.09
CA LYS A 382 0.61 -16.11 -14.23
C LYS A 382 1.51 -14.93 -13.82
N LEU A 383 1.12 -14.21 -12.77
CA LEU A 383 1.89 -13.05 -12.29
C LEU A 383 3.29 -13.43 -11.79
N ILE A 384 3.41 -14.58 -11.13
CA ILE A 384 4.69 -15.10 -10.65
C ILE A 384 5.61 -15.43 -11.81
N ASN A 385 5.10 -16.10 -12.84
CA ASN A 385 5.87 -16.42 -14.04
C ASN A 385 6.39 -15.14 -14.73
N HIS A 386 5.58 -14.07 -14.77
CA HIS A 386 6.06 -12.78 -15.28
C HIS A 386 7.18 -12.18 -14.42
N LEU A 387 7.09 -12.28 -13.08
CA LEU A 387 8.17 -11.85 -12.19
C LEU A 387 9.44 -12.66 -12.43
N ILE A 388 9.36 -13.99 -12.49
CA ILE A 388 10.49 -14.88 -12.79
C ILE A 388 11.11 -14.55 -14.16
N GLN A 389 10.30 -14.22 -15.18
CA GLN A 389 10.82 -13.85 -16.50
C GLN A 389 11.54 -12.49 -16.51
N SER A 390 11.18 -11.58 -15.59
CA SER A 390 11.82 -10.27 -15.45
C SER A 390 13.10 -10.27 -14.61
N TYR A 391 13.40 -11.39 -13.95
CA TYR A 391 14.62 -11.60 -13.17
C TYR A 391 15.87 -11.52 -14.06
N ASN A 392 16.87 -10.75 -13.63
CA ASN A 392 18.13 -10.65 -14.34
C ASN A 392 19.32 -10.51 -13.38
N TYR A 393 20.17 -11.53 -13.35
CA TYR A 393 21.32 -11.61 -12.45
C TYR A 393 22.34 -10.47 -12.61
N SER A 394 22.40 -9.84 -13.80
CA SER A 394 23.31 -8.73 -14.08
C SER A 394 22.92 -7.42 -13.39
N PHE A 395 21.67 -7.27 -12.97
CA PHE A 395 21.23 -6.06 -12.26
C PHE A 395 21.65 -6.10 -10.79
N PRO A 396 22.11 -4.97 -10.21
CA PRO A 396 22.54 -4.90 -8.81
C PRO A 396 21.60 -5.56 -7.78
N PHE A 397 20.29 -5.49 -7.99
CA PHE A 397 19.29 -6.10 -7.10
C PHE A 397 18.31 -7.01 -7.86
N LEU A 398 18.77 -7.63 -8.95
CA LEU A 398 18.05 -8.58 -9.80
C LEU A 398 16.87 -8.05 -10.61
N PHE A 399 16.29 -6.92 -10.19
CA PHE A 399 15.15 -6.27 -10.82
C PHE A 399 15.38 -4.77 -10.98
N GLN A 400 14.68 -4.18 -11.94
CA GLN A 400 14.63 -2.74 -12.16
C GLN A 400 13.19 -2.25 -12.13
N ASP A 401 12.96 -1.10 -11.49
CA ASP A 401 11.73 -0.35 -11.68
C ASP A 401 11.75 0.29 -13.05
N LEU A 402 10.63 0.19 -13.78
CA LEU A 402 10.47 0.80 -15.09
C LEU A 402 9.78 2.15 -14.94
N GLU A 403 10.58 3.21 -14.89
CA GLU A 403 10.09 4.59 -14.77
C GLU A 403 9.70 5.14 -16.15
N PRO A 404 8.53 5.78 -16.30
CA PRO A 404 8.11 6.34 -17.57
C PRO A 404 8.99 7.53 -17.97
N THR A 405 9.37 7.57 -19.25
CA THR A 405 10.11 8.66 -19.89
C THR A 405 9.38 9.11 -21.17
N ILE A 406 9.88 10.17 -21.81
CA ILE A 406 9.34 10.62 -23.11
C ILE A 406 9.52 9.53 -24.19
N GLU A 407 10.57 8.70 -24.08
CA GLU A 407 10.95 7.67 -25.04
C GLU A 407 10.43 6.27 -24.68
N GLY A 408 9.61 6.14 -23.63
CA GLY A 408 9.09 4.86 -23.15
C GLY A 408 9.37 4.66 -21.67
N TYR A 409 10.25 3.70 -21.34
CA TYR A 409 10.59 3.36 -19.95
C TYR A 409 12.09 3.29 -19.75
N LYS A 410 12.54 3.73 -18.57
CA LYS A 410 13.93 3.60 -18.10
C LYS A 410 13.98 2.67 -16.90
N GLY A 411 14.84 1.65 -16.98
CA GLY A 411 15.15 0.78 -15.85
C GLY A 411 15.98 1.49 -14.78
N VAL A 412 15.52 1.43 -13.53
CA VAL A 412 16.20 2.01 -12.37
C VAL A 412 16.36 0.95 -11.28
N ASN A 413 17.59 0.74 -10.83
CA ASN A 413 17.88 -0.18 -9.72
C ASN A 413 17.48 0.48 -8.40
N LYS A 414 16.58 -0.16 -7.65
CA LYS A 414 16.09 0.34 -6.36
C LYS A 414 16.10 -0.82 -5.35
N PRO A 415 16.74 -0.68 -4.18
CA PRO A 415 16.78 -1.76 -3.19
C PRO A 415 15.54 -1.79 -2.28
N GLY A 416 14.78 -0.69 -2.21
CA GLY A 416 13.70 -0.49 -1.25
C GLY A 416 12.44 -1.30 -1.49
N TYR A 417 11.40 -0.98 -0.72
CA TYR A 417 10.16 -1.74 -0.64
C TYR A 417 9.19 -1.42 -1.78
N LEU A 418 8.72 -0.19 -1.88
CA LEU A 418 7.56 0.14 -2.70
C LEU A 418 7.87 0.05 -4.21
N GLU A 419 9.11 0.40 -4.57
CA GLU A 419 9.58 0.46 -5.96
C GLU A 419 10.84 -0.39 -6.20
N GLY A 420 11.21 -1.28 -5.26
CA GLY A 420 12.50 -1.94 -5.32
C GLY A 420 12.46 -3.43 -5.03
N ALA A 421 13.66 -4.00 -5.02
CA ALA A 421 13.87 -5.44 -4.89
C ALA A 421 13.35 -6.01 -3.58
N SER A 422 13.36 -5.26 -2.46
CA SER A 422 12.87 -5.81 -1.20
C SER A 422 11.37 -6.09 -1.22
N GLY A 423 10.57 -5.23 -1.86
CA GLY A 423 9.12 -5.48 -2.04
C GLY A 423 8.82 -6.60 -3.03
N ILE A 424 9.63 -6.72 -4.09
CA ILE A 424 9.52 -7.83 -5.05
C ILE A 424 9.77 -9.16 -4.32
N ALA A 425 10.86 -9.25 -3.56
CA ALA A 425 11.18 -10.41 -2.75
C ALA A 425 10.07 -10.75 -1.73
N LEU A 426 9.51 -9.75 -1.05
CA LEU A 426 8.40 -9.93 -0.11
C LEU A 426 7.15 -10.53 -0.77
N SER A 427 6.81 -10.08 -1.99
CA SER A 427 5.68 -10.64 -2.74
C SER A 427 5.91 -12.10 -3.15
N LEU A 428 7.13 -12.44 -3.57
CA LEU A 428 7.51 -13.81 -3.93
C LEU A 428 7.58 -14.74 -2.70
N LEU A 429 8.05 -14.24 -1.55
CA LEU A 429 8.08 -14.99 -0.29
C LEU A 429 6.70 -15.41 0.20
N THR A 430 5.65 -14.69 -0.17
CA THR A 430 4.28 -15.00 0.26
C THR A 430 3.82 -16.39 -0.21
N LEU A 431 4.42 -16.94 -1.27
CA LEU A 431 4.12 -18.28 -1.82
C LEU A 431 4.75 -19.43 -1.04
N ASN A 432 5.77 -19.11 -0.25
CA ASN A 432 6.58 -20.07 0.49
C ASN A 432 6.19 -20.13 1.98
N SER A 433 5.26 -19.25 2.39
CA SER A 433 4.85 -19.13 3.78
C SER A 433 3.57 -19.91 4.10
N LEU A 434 3.60 -20.65 5.20
CA LEU A 434 2.40 -21.21 5.83
C LEU A 434 1.66 -20.19 6.71
N VAL A 435 2.27 -19.02 6.94
CA VAL A 435 1.72 -17.98 7.81
C VAL A 435 1.47 -16.71 7.01
N ASN A 436 0.29 -16.12 7.18
CA ASN A 436 -0.07 -14.86 6.53
C ASN A 436 1.02 -13.80 6.74
N PRO A 437 1.45 -13.09 5.69
CA PRO A 437 2.43 -12.03 5.81
C PRO A 437 1.89 -10.89 6.69
N ILE A 438 2.82 -10.22 7.38
CA ILE A 438 2.52 -9.03 8.20
C ILE A 438 2.88 -7.75 7.43
N TRP A 439 3.90 -7.80 6.57
CA TRP A 439 4.40 -6.63 5.83
C TRP A 439 3.33 -5.97 4.93
N ASP A 440 2.45 -6.77 4.33
CA ASP A 440 1.46 -6.32 3.35
C ASP A 440 0.24 -5.64 3.98
N GLN A 441 0.17 -5.67 5.30
CA GLN A 441 -0.73 -4.82 6.07
C GLN A 441 -0.50 -3.32 5.75
N THR A 442 0.74 -2.93 5.42
CA THR A 442 1.10 -1.58 4.99
C THR A 442 0.43 -1.15 3.68
N LEU A 443 -0.12 -2.09 2.92
CA LEU A 443 -0.84 -1.85 1.66
C LEU A 443 -2.35 -1.61 1.87
N LEU A 444 -2.87 -1.71 3.11
CA LEU A 444 -4.31 -1.62 3.42
C LEU A 444 -5.20 -2.62 2.68
N ILE A 445 -4.72 -3.85 2.50
CA ILE A 445 -5.43 -4.91 1.75
C ILE A 445 -5.81 -6.13 2.59
N THR A 446 -5.79 -6.04 3.92
CA THR A 446 -5.92 -7.22 4.81
C THR A 446 -7.05 -7.07 5.82
#